data_AF-A0A4Q2UF67-F1
#
_entry.id   AF-A0A4Q2UF67-F1
#
_cell.length_a   1.000
_cell.length_b   1.000
_cell.length_c   1.000
_cell.angle_alpha   90.00
_cell.angle_beta   90.00
_cell.angle_gamma   90.00
#
_symmetry.space_group_name_H-M   'P 1'
#
loop_
_entity.id
_entity.type
_entity.pdbx_description
1 polymer ?
#
loop_
_entity_poly.entity_id
_entity_poly.type
_entity_poly.pdbx_seq_one_letter_code
_entity_poly.pdbx_strand_id
1 'polypeptide(L)'
;MKTFRMRFADFTAFTRQPRYLLPLDETPGQRTTATASLFLAEYPLFLTVSALSIGSLLLTSHLTGQDVLRLLNPSSRFPLTVLIVAGLVAPVLSETLFRFMLRLTPARLEVAVALLLLVLIDLSYKGIKAVLNEQAVFWVVPVWIVVVWQLSRCIRRPAVYTQIERFWQVNFRWVFYGLALVYALFRVDNTVSLTDWQVLWLPVLLLPGWLIGLYLGYVRMKYGFWFAVAVHALMMSLSIGLEIIRLL
;
A
#
# COMPACT_ATOMS: atom_id res chain seq x y z
N MET A 1 6.77 -4.14 29.48
CA MET A 1 7.35 -5.28 28.71
C MET A 1 6.35 -6.37 28.33
N LYS A 2 5.43 -6.82 29.21
CA LYS A 2 4.42 -7.86 28.87
C LYS A 2 3.53 -7.47 27.67
N THR A 3 3.01 -6.24 27.65
CA THR A 3 2.15 -5.74 26.56
C THR A 3 2.86 -5.74 25.20
N PHE A 4 4.13 -5.32 25.17
CA PHE A 4 4.93 -5.33 23.95
C PHE A 4 5.12 -6.74 23.37
N ARG A 5 5.52 -7.71 24.22
CA ARG A 5 5.68 -9.10 23.80
C ARG A 5 4.38 -9.69 23.24
N MET A 6 3.25 -9.37 23.85
CA MET A 6 1.94 -9.82 23.37
C MET A 6 1.61 -9.23 21.99
N ARG A 7 1.84 -7.93 21.76
CA ARG A 7 1.59 -7.31 20.44
C ARG A 7 2.52 -7.84 19.36
N PHE A 8 3.79 -8.04 19.68
CA PHE A 8 4.74 -8.64 18.75
C PHE A 8 4.39 -10.10 18.43
N ALA A 9 4.00 -10.88 19.44
CA ALA A 9 3.51 -12.25 19.24
C ALA A 9 2.25 -12.29 18.37
N ASP A 10 1.33 -11.34 18.57
CA ASP A 10 0.11 -11.24 17.76
C ASP A 10 0.40 -10.84 16.31
N PHE A 11 1.25 -9.83 16.10
CA PHE A 11 1.71 -9.45 14.77
C PHE A 11 2.43 -10.60 14.05
N THR A 12 3.31 -11.31 14.75
CA THR A 12 4.03 -12.47 14.17
C THR A 12 3.10 -13.65 13.89
N ALA A 13 2.12 -13.91 14.76
CA ALA A 13 1.09 -14.92 14.52
C ALA A 13 0.24 -14.57 13.29
N PHE A 14 -0.21 -13.31 13.20
CA PHE A 14 -0.99 -12.83 12.05
C PHE A 14 -0.17 -12.86 10.76
N THR A 15 1.08 -12.39 10.77
CA THR A 15 1.92 -12.41 9.57
C THR A 15 2.32 -13.81 9.12
N ARG A 16 2.32 -14.82 10.01
CA ARG A 16 2.51 -16.23 9.63
C ARG A 16 1.25 -16.87 9.05
N GLN A 17 0.08 -16.49 9.56
CA GLN A 17 -1.21 -17.01 9.12
C GLN A 17 -2.24 -15.88 9.08
N PRO A 18 -2.17 -15.00 8.06
CA PRO A 18 -3.09 -13.88 7.93
C PRO A 18 -4.50 -14.41 7.71
N ARG A 19 -5.46 -13.87 8.46
CA ARG A 19 -6.88 -14.24 8.41
C ARG A 19 -7.71 -13.06 7.96
N TYR A 20 -8.81 -13.35 7.27
CA TYR A 20 -9.80 -12.35 6.92
C TYR A 20 -10.58 -11.95 8.18
N LEU A 21 -10.24 -10.80 8.76
CA LEU A 21 -10.82 -10.31 10.03
C LEU A 21 -11.77 -9.14 9.78
N LEU A 22 -12.81 -9.02 10.60
CA LEU A 22 -13.57 -7.77 10.73
C LEU A 22 -12.75 -6.81 11.63
N PRO A 23 -12.55 -5.54 11.22
CA PRO A 23 -11.73 -4.59 11.96
C PRO A 23 -12.55 -3.97 13.09
N LEU A 24 -11.86 -3.49 14.12
CA LEU A 24 -12.51 -2.95 15.30
C LEU A 24 -13.36 -1.69 15.00
N ASP A 25 -12.98 -0.86 14.02
CA ASP A 25 -13.72 0.36 13.64
C ASP A 25 -15.06 0.10 12.91
N GLU A 26 -15.25 -1.09 12.35
CA GLU A 26 -16.50 -1.54 11.74
C GLU A 26 -17.36 -2.37 12.73
N THR A 27 -16.87 -2.66 13.95
CA THR A 27 -17.68 -3.29 15.00
C THR A 27 -18.59 -2.26 15.70
N PRO A 28 -19.91 -2.53 15.83
CA PRO A 28 -20.82 -1.63 16.56
C PRO A 28 -20.37 -1.43 18.01
N GLY A 29 -20.22 -0.17 18.45
CA GLY A 29 -19.91 0.19 19.85
C GLY A 29 -18.44 0.49 20.19
N GLN A 30 -17.49 0.29 19.26
CA GLN A 30 -16.05 0.54 19.50
C GLN A 30 -15.44 1.66 18.63
N ARG A 31 -16.28 2.49 18.00
CA ARG A 31 -15.92 3.35 16.87
C ARG A 31 -14.95 4.51 17.16
N THR A 32 -14.83 5.01 18.39
CA THR A 32 -14.12 6.29 18.63
C THR A 32 -13.38 6.44 19.96
N THR A 33 -13.75 5.70 21.01
CA THR A 33 -13.18 5.93 22.36
C THR A 33 -11.91 5.14 22.66
N ALA A 34 -11.50 4.21 21.78
CA ALA A 34 -10.32 3.37 21.97
C ALA A 34 -9.12 3.74 21.08
N THR A 35 -9.21 4.74 20.19
CA THR A 35 -8.19 4.95 19.15
C THR A 35 -6.83 5.39 19.73
N ALA A 36 -6.81 6.34 20.67
CA ALA A 36 -5.57 6.85 21.26
C ALA A 36 -4.86 5.83 22.17
N SER A 37 -5.63 5.09 22.98
CA SER A 37 -5.06 4.02 23.82
C SER A 37 -4.55 2.84 23.00
N LEU A 38 -5.23 2.52 21.88
CA LEU A 38 -4.73 1.56 20.89
C LEU A 38 -3.44 2.04 20.24
N PHE A 39 -3.35 3.32 19.87
CA PHE A 39 -2.11 3.91 19.32
C PHE A 39 -0.94 3.78 20.29
N LEU A 40 -1.13 4.17 21.56
CA LEU A 40 -0.10 4.05 22.60
C LEU A 40 0.33 2.60 22.83
N ALA A 41 -0.61 1.65 22.76
CA ALA A 41 -0.31 0.23 22.91
C ALA A 41 0.46 -0.36 21.72
N GLU A 42 0.22 0.13 20.50
CA GLU A 42 0.89 -0.31 19.27
C GLU A 42 2.21 0.43 18.99
N TYR A 43 2.45 1.55 19.68
CA TYR A 43 3.60 2.43 19.48
C TYR A 43 4.96 1.70 19.46
N PRO A 44 5.26 0.73 20.36
CA PRO A 44 6.55 0.05 20.31
C PRO A 44 6.73 -0.83 19.07
N LEU A 45 5.65 -1.46 18.57
CA LEU A 45 5.69 -2.25 17.35
C LEU A 45 5.88 -1.33 16.14
N PHE A 46 5.15 -0.21 16.09
CA PHE A 46 5.33 0.85 15.09
C PHE A 46 6.78 1.32 15.02
N LEU A 47 7.39 1.66 16.17
CA LEU A 47 8.79 2.10 16.23
C LEU A 47 9.75 1.02 15.74
N THR A 48 9.53 -0.23 16.14
CA THR A 48 10.39 -1.36 15.74
C THR A 48 10.35 -1.55 14.22
N VAL A 49 9.16 -1.61 13.62
CA VAL A 49 9.00 -1.77 12.18
C VAL A 49 9.57 -0.56 11.43
N SER A 50 9.32 0.65 11.91
CA SER A 50 9.85 1.88 11.30
C SER A 50 11.37 1.92 11.35
N ALA A 51 11.98 1.62 12.50
CA ALA A 51 13.43 1.57 12.66
C ALA A 51 14.09 0.51 11.77
N LEU A 52 13.51 -0.70 11.70
CA LEU A 52 14.00 -1.76 10.80
C LEU A 52 13.88 -1.35 9.33
N SER A 53 12.78 -0.70 8.96
CA SER A 53 12.57 -0.24 7.58
C SER A 53 13.55 0.87 7.20
N ILE A 54 13.74 1.86 8.08
CA ILE A 54 14.72 2.94 7.89
C ILE A 54 16.13 2.36 7.83
N GLY A 55 16.50 1.48 8.76
CA GLY A 55 17.81 0.81 8.76
C GLY A 55 18.06 0.02 7.47
N SER A 56 17.04 -0.66 6.95
CA SER A 56 17.11 -1.39 5.68
C SER A 56 17.26 -0.45 4.47
N LEU A 57 16.60 0.72 4.48
CA LEU A 57 16.78 1.76 3.47
C LEU A 57 18.19 2.36 3.51
N LEU A 58 18.74 2.58 4.69
CA LEU A 58 20.11 3.06 4.87
C LEU A 58 21.15 2.04 4.38
N LEU A 59 20.96 0.77 4.72
CA LEU A 59 21.79 -0.31 4.21
C LEU A 59 21.72 -0.38 2.68
N THR A 60 20.51 -0.27 2.13
CA THR A 60 20.30 -0.24 0.67
C THR A 60 21.04 0.92 0.01
N SER A 61 20.95 2.12 0.59
CA SER A 61 21.67 3.30 0.11
C SER A 61 23.17 3.10 0.14
N HIS A 62 23.70 2.50 1.20
CA HIS A 62 25.13 2.20 1.31
C HIS A 62 25.60 1.15 0.29
N LEU A 63 24.81 0.10 0.04
CA LEU A 63 25.15 -0.98 -0.90
C LEU A 63 25.02 -0.55 -2.37
N THR A 64 24.02 0.27 -2.70
CA THR A 64 23.73 0.68 -4.08
C THR A 64 24.43 1.97 -4.49
N GLY A 65 24.90 2.77 -3.51
CA GLY A 65 25.40 4.12 -3.73
C GLY A 65 24.31 5.13 -4.11
N GLN A 66 23.04 4.74 -4.10
CA GLN A 66 21.92 5.60 -4.44
C GLN A 66 21.30 6.25 -3.19
N ASP A 67 20.80 7.47 -3.34
CA ASP A 67 20.11 8.20 -2.28
C ASP A 67 18.64 7.75 -2.19
N VAL A 68 18.40 6.65 -1.46
CA VAL A 68 17.09 5.99 -1.36
C VAL A 68 16.15 6.68 -0.37
N LEU A 69 16.68 7.58 0.46
CA LEU A 69 15.91 8.39 1.41
C LEU A 69 15.41 9.71 0.81
N ARG A 70 15.66 9.96 -0.49
CA ARG A 70 15.32 11.21 -1.17
C ARG A 70 13.83 11.25 -1.53
N LEU A 71 12.99 11.47 -0.53
CA LEU A 71 11.54 11.62 -0.69
C LEU A 71 11.18 13.06 -1.05
N LEU A 72 12.00 14.03 -0.64
CA LEU A 72 11.86 15.43 -1.02
C LEU A 72 12.63 15.66 -2.32
N ASN A 73 11.90 16.08 -3.36
CA ASN A 73 12.56 16.64 -4.53
C ASN A 73 12.96 18.10 -4.20
N PRO A 74 14.26 18.44 -4.07
CA PRO A 74 14.70 19.79 -3.74
C PRO A 74 14.33 20.82 -4.82
N SER A 75 13.94 20.37 -6.02
CA SER A 75 13.43 21.25 -7.08
C SER A 75 11.95 21.64 -6.91
N SER A 76 11.26 21.10 -5.90
CA SER A 76 9.86 21.45 -5.65
C SER A 76 9.78 22.89 -5.11
N ARG A 77 9.13 23.77 -5.87
CA ARG A 77 8.97 25.20 -5.51
C ARG A 77 8.15 25.43 -4.23
N PHE A 78 7.52 24.39 -3.67
CA PHE A 78 6.60 24.47 -2.53
C PHE A 78 6.78 23.28 -1.56
N PRO A 79 7.66 23.39 -0.55
CA PRO A 79 7.94 22.29 0.39
C PRO A 79 6.71 21.87 1.22
N LEU A 80 5.80 22.81 1.51
CA LEU A 80 4.52 22.52 2.17
C LEU A 80 3.62 21.61 1.32
N THR A 81 3.62 21.76 -0.01
CA THR A 81 2.83 20.90 -0.89
C THR A 81 3.34 19.47 -0.87
N VAL A 82 4.66 19.28 -0.86
CA VAL A 82 5.25 17.94 -0.70
C VAL A 82 4.84 17.34 0.62
N LEU A 83 4.88 18.11 1.72
CA LEU A 83 4.51 17.61 3.05
C LEU A 83 3.02 17.24 3.14
N ILE A 84 2.12 18.00 2.51
CA ILE A 84 0.67 17.67 2.48
C ILE A 84 0.40 16.45 1.58
N VAL A 85 0.96 16.43 0.37
CA VAL A 85 0.73 15.32 -0.57
C VAL A 85 1.34 14.04 -0.04
N ALA A 86 2.60 14.10 0.41
CA ALA A 86 3.31 12.96 0.96
C ALA A 86 2.75 12.57 2.35
N GLY A 87 2.50 13.52 3.24
CA GLY A 87 2.06 13.22 4.60
C GLY A 87 0.59 12.81 4.74
N LEU A 88 -0.29 13.21 3.81
CA LEU A 88 -1.73 12.99 3.95
C LEU A 88 -2.35 12.32 2.72
N VAL A 89 -2.21 12.92 1.54
CA VAL A 89 -2.92 12.47 0.34
C VAL A 89 -2.44 11.08 -0.10
N ALA A 90 -1.13 10.87 -0.19
CA ALA A 90 -0.54 9.62 -0.61
C ALA A 90 -0.85 8.45 0.36
N PRO A 91 -0.77 8.62 1.70
CA PRO A 91 -1.24 7.63 2.65
C PRO A 91 -2.72 7.30 2.49
N VAL A 92 -3.60 8.30 2.41
CA VAL A 92 -5.05 8.07 2.23
C VAL A 92 -5.32 7.27 0.95
N LEU A 93 -4.69 7.66 -0.17
CA LEU A 93 -4.85 6.97 -1.45
C LEU A 93 -4.32 5.54 -1.38
N SER A 94 -3.10 5.34 -0.88
CA SER A 94 -2.48 4.03 -0.73
C SER A 94 -3.35 3.12 0.12
N GLU A 95 -3.74 3.58 1.30
CA GLU A 95 -4.61 2.82 2.20
C GLU A 95 -5.96 2.48 1.56
N THR A 96 -6.51 3.37 0.74
CA THR A 96 -7.76 3.12 0.01
C THR A 96 -7.59 1.99 -0.99
N LEU A 97 -6.53 2.04 -1.82
CA LEU A 97 -6.22 1.01 -2.81
C LEU A 97 -6.03 -0.37 -2.17
N PHE A 98 -5.21 -0.45 -1.13
CA PHE A 98 -4.96 -1.73 -0.45
C PHE A 98 -6.17 -2.22 0.32
N ARG A 99 -7.02 -1.34 0.87
CA ARG A 99 -8.28 -1.74 1.51
C ARG A 99 -9.23 -2.36 0.50
N PHE A 100 -9.33 -1.83 -0.71
CA PHE A 100 -10.22 -2.37 -1.74
C PHE A 100 -9.83 -3.80 -2.13
N MET A 101 -8.53 -4.08 -2.19
CA MET A 101 -8.03 -5.42 -2.51
C MET A 101 -8.11 -6.38 -1.32
N LEU A 102 -7.90 -5.91 -0.08
CA LEU A 102 -7.96 -6.79 1.10
C LEU A 102 -9.38 -7.06 1.57
N ARG A 103 -10.33 -6.17 1.28
CA ARG A 103 -11.73 -6.28 1.71
C ARG A 103 -12.65 -6.13 0.52
N LEU A 104 -13.06 -7.27 0.00
CA LEU A 104 -14.03 -7.30 -1.08
C LEU A 104 -15.39 -6.86 -0.56
N THR A 105 -15.89 -5.81 -1.18
CA THR A 105 -17.32 -5.54 -1.29
C THR A 105 -17.60 -5.34 -2.78
N PRO A 106 -18.85 -5.50 -3.27
CA PRO A 106 -19.13 -5.36 -4.70
C PRO A 106 -18.60 -4.03 -5.28
N ALA A 107 -18.84 -2.92 -4.56
CA ALA A 107 -18.35 -1.61 -4.95
C ALA A 107 -16.81 -1.48 -4.90
N ARG A 108 -16.15 -2.06 -3.89
CA ARG A 108 -14.68 -2.01 -3.78
C ARG A 108 -14.00 -2.84 -4.86
N LEU A 109 -14.57 -4.01 -5.17
CA LEU A 109 -14.08 -4.88 -6.23
C LEU A 109 -14.22 -4.21 -7.61
N GLU A 110 -15.31 -3.48 -7.85
CA GLU A 110 -15.47 -2.70 -9.07
C GLU A 110 -14.38 -1.63 -9.23
N VAL A 111 -14.11 -0.86 -8.19
CA VAL A 111 -13.07 0.17 -8.23
C VAL A 111 -11.69 -0.47 -8.41
N ALA A 112 -11.41 -1.57 -7.71
CA ALA A 112 -10.19 -2.35 -7.87
C ALA A 112 -9.98 -2.82 -9.32
N VAL A 113 -11.01 -3.38 -9.95
CA VAL A 113 -10.96 -3.85 -11.33
C VAL A 113 -10.84 -2.69 -12.32
N ALA A 114 -11.56 -1.57 -12.10
CA ALA A 114 -11.46 -0.39 -12.95
C ALA A 114 -10.03 0.18 -12.93
N LEU A 115 -9.40 0.25 -11.76
CA LEU A 115 -8.02 0.69 -11.61
C LEU A 115 -7.02 -0.26 -12.27
N LEU A 116 -7.21 -1.58 -12.10
CA LEU A 116 -6.39 -2.58 -12.78
C LEU A 116 -6.46 -2.41 -14.31
N LEU A 117 -7.67 -2.25 -14.85
CA LEU A 117 -7.88 -2.01 -16.28
C LEU A 117 -7.24 -0.69 -16.75
N LEU A 118 -7.28 0.34 -15.91
CA LEU A 118 -6.62 1.62 -16.21
C LEU A 118 -5.10 1.46 -16.32
N VAL A 119 -4.47 0.72 -15.40
CA VAL A 119 -3.03 0.41 -15.47
C VAL A 119 -2.70 -0.40 -16.73
N LEU A 120 -3.52 -1.40 -17.08
CA LEU A 120 -3.31 -2.19 -18.30
C LEU A 120 -3.42 -1.34 -19.57
N ILE A 121 -4.32 -0.35 -19.59
CA ILE A 121 -4.42 0.62 -20.68
C ILE A 121 -3.16 1.47 -20.75
N ASP A 122 -2.68 2.01 -19.63
CA ASP A 122 -1.46 2.83 -19.62
C ASP A 122 -0.24 2.08 -20.17
N LEU A 123 -0.06 0.82 -19.75
CA LEU A 123 0.99 -0.07 -20.28
C LEU A 123 0.84 -0.32 -21.78
N SER A 124 -0.39 -0.42 -22.27
CA SER A 124 -0.69 -0.68 -23.68
C SER A 124 -0.74 0.62 -24.52
N TYR A 125 -0.81 1.79 -23.88
CA TYR A 125 -1.12 3.06 -24.53
C TYR A 125 -0.06 3.45 -25.56
N LYS A 126 1.22 3.19 -25.29
CA LYS A 126 2.30 3.45 -26.26
C LYS A 126 2.10 2.68 -27.56
N GLY A 127 1.73 1.40 -27.47
CA GLY A 127 1.44 0.56 -28.65
C GLY A 127 0.16 1.00 -29.36
N ILE A 128 -0.88 1.34 -28.58
CA ILE A 128 -2.16 1.84 -29.09
C ILE A 128 -1.97 3.17 -29.85
N LYS A 129 -1.22 4.13 -29.27
CA LYS A 129 -0.90 5.42 -29.89
C LYS A 129 -0.16 5.25 -31.21
N ALA A 130 0.75 4.27 -31.30
CA ALA A 130 1.50 4.00 -32.52
C ALA A 130 0.61 3.55 -33.69
N VAL A 131 -0.53 2.90 -33.40
CA VAL A 131 -1.47 2.39 -34.42
C VAL A 131 -2.60 3.40 -34.72
N LEU A 132 -3.13 4.06 -33.69
CA LEU A 132 -4.35 4.87 -33.77
C LEU A 132 -4.10 6.39 -33.78
N ASN A 133 -2.84 6.82 -33.87
CA ASN A 133 -2.42 8.22 -33.86
C ASN A 133 -2.78 8.96 -32.54
N GLU A 134 -2.52 10.27 -32.47
CA GLU A 134 -2.77 11.08 -31.25
C GLU A 134 -4.25 11.10 -30.81
N GLN A 135 -5.16 10.74 -31.70
CA GLN A 135 -6.60 10.65 -31.44
C GLN A 135 -7.00 9.34 -30.74
N ALA A 136 -6.08 8.39 -30.54
CA ALA A 136 -6.36 7.11 -29.90
C ALA A 136 -7.03 7.24 -28.53
N VAL A 137 -6.67 8.26 -27.75
CA VAL A 137 -7.27 8.54 -26.43
C VAL A 137 -8.79 8.69 -26.52
N PHE A 138 -9.28 9.36 -27.57
CA PHE A 138 -10.70 9.61 -27.77
C PHE A 138 -11.50 8.32 -27.93
N TRP A 139 -10.91 7.27 -28.50
CA TRP A 139 -11.56 5.97 -28.68
C TRP A 139 -11.32 5.02 -27.51
N VAL A 140 -10.15 5.09 -26.87
CA VAL A 140 -9.80 4.21 -25.74
C VAL A 140 -10.66 4.48 -24.52
N VAL A 141 -10.92 5.77 -24.20
CA VAL A 141 -11.66 6.13 -22.98
C VAL A 141 -13.12 5.63 -23.01
N PRO A 142 -13.93 5.85 -24.06
CA PRO A 142 -15.28 5.30 -24.14
C PRO A 142 -15.31 3.78 -24.11
N VAL A 143 -14.39 3.11 -24.82
CA VAL A 143 -14.28 1.64 -24.81
C VAL A 143 -13.98 1.14 -23.39
N TRP A 144 -13.05 1.78 -22.69
CA TRP A 144 -12.75 1.45 -21.29
C TRP A 144 -13.97 1.64 -20.38
N ILE A 145 -14.70 2.76 -20.52
CA ILE A 145 -15.92 3.01 -19.74
C ILE A 145 -16.95 1.89 -19.98
N VAL A 146 -17.17 1.50 -21.24
CA VAL A 146 -18.10 0.41 -21.58
C VAL A 146 -17.63 -0.93 -21.00
N VAL A 147 -16.34 -1.25 -21.10
CA VAL A 147 -15.76 -2.49 -20.53
C VAL A 147 -15.92 -2.52 -19.02
N VAL A 148 -15.57 -1.43 -18.31
CA VAL A 148 -15.73 -1.32 -16.85
C VAL A 148 -17.21 -1.42 -16.46
N TRP A 149 -18.10 -0.78 -17.21
CA TRP A 149 -19.54 -0.82 -16.96
C TRP A 149 -20.12 -2.23 -17.14
N GLN A 150 -19.72 -2.95 -18.19
CA GLN A 150 -20.18 -4.32 -18.40
C GLN A 150 -19.61 -5.29 -17.36
N LEU A 151 -18.33 -5.14 -17.03
CA LEU A 151 -17.66 -5.98 -16.04
C LEU A 151 -18.23 -5.74 -14.64
N SER A 152 -18.50 -4.49 -14.26
CA SER A 152 -19.17 -4.17 -12.99
C SER A 152 -20.56 -4.79 -12.91
N ARG A 153 -21.36 -4.76 -13.97
CA ARG A 153 -22.63 -5.48 -14.05
C ARG A 153 -22.48 -6.98 -13.82
N CYS A 154 -21.45 -7.59 -14.39
CA CYS A 154 -21.18 -9.02 -14.20
C CYS A 154 -20.76 -9.33 -12.76
N ILE A 155 -19.88 -8.51 -12.18
CA ILE A 155 -19.37 -8.68 -10.82
C ILE A 155 -20.47 -8.50 -9.77
N ARG A 156 -21.43 -7.58 -10.00
CA ARG A 156 -22.57 -7.35 -9.08
C ARG A 156 -23.56 -8.52 -9.03
N ARG A 157 -23.47 -9.50 -9.93
CA ARG A 157 -24.35 -10.68 -9.87
C ARG A 157 -24.06 -11.46 -8.59
N PRO A 158 -25.07 -11.75 -7.74
CA PRO A 158 -24.85 -12.40 -6.45
C PRO A 158 -24.05 -13.71 -6.55
N ALA A 159 -24.36 -14.56 -7.54
CA ALA A 159 -23.65 -15.82 -7.75
C ALA A 159 -22.15 -15.64 -8.04
N VAL A 160 -21.81 -14.65 -8.88
CA VAL A 160 -20.42 -14.34 -9.26
C VAL A 160 -19.67 -13.75 -8.07
N TYR A 161 -20.26 -12.74 -7.42
CA TYR A 161 -19.64 -12.10 -6.25
C TYR A 161 -19.37 -13.10 -5.13
N THR A 162 -20.35 -13.94 -4.76
CA THR A 162 -20.17 -14.93 -3.69
C THR A 162 -19.07 -15.93 -4.01
N GLN A 163 -18.90 -16.32 -5.28
CA GLN A 163 -17.82 -17.20 -5.70
C GLN A 163 -16.44 -16.51 -5.59
N ILE A 164 -16.34 -15.25 -6.04
CA ILE A 164 -15.11 -14.45 -5.93
C ILE A 164 -14.76 -14.24 -4.45
N GLU A 165 -15.73 -13.84 -3.63
CA GLU A 165 -15.55 -13.61 -2.20
C GLU A 165 -15.08 -14.88 -1.48
N ARG A 166 -15.71 -16.03 -1.77
CA ARG A 166 -15.28 -17.32 -1.21
C ARG A 166 -13.86 -17.66 -1.62
N PHE A 167 -13.52 -17.52 -2.91
CA PHE A 167 -12.15 -17.76 -3.39
C PHE A 167 -11.16 -16.85 -2.67
N TRP A 168 -11.49 -15.58 -2.50
CA TRP A 168 -10.64 -14.59 -1.85
C TRP A 168 -10.43 -14.88 -0.37
N GLN A 169 -11.48 -15.26 0.35
CA GLN A 169 -11.39 -15.61 1.77
C GLN A 169 -10.57 -16.89 2.00
N VAL A 170 -10.77 -17.92 1.16
CA VAL A 170 -10.01 -19.17 1.24
C VAL A 170 -8.53 -18.95 0.93
N ASN A 171 -8.22 -18.09 -0.04
CA ASN A 171 -6.86 -17.80 -0.48
C ASN A 171 -6.28 -16.52 0.14
N PHE A 172 -6.90 -15.98 1.19
CA PHE A 172 -6.56 -14.67 1.74
C PHE A 172 -5.08 -14.54 2.11
N ARG A 173 -4.44 -15.64 2.52
CA ARG A 173 -3.01 -15.67 2.80
C ARG A 173 -2.16 -15.24 1.61
N TRP A 174 -2.46 -15.76 0.44
CA TRP A 174 -1.73 -15.44 -0.78
C TRP A 174 -2.04 -14.02 -1.25
N VAL A 175 -3.29 -13.59 -1.13
CA VAL A 175 -3.69 -12.21 -1.42
C VAL A 175 -2.91 -11.23 -0.53
N PHE A 176 -2.85 -11.51 0.78
CA PHE A 176 -2.18 -10.64 1.75
C PHE A 176 -0.69 -10.48 1.45
N TYR A 177 0.03 -11.58 1.22
CA TYR A 177 1.44 -11.51 0.85
C TYR A 177 1.65 -10.91 -0.54
N GLY A 178 0.79 -11.22 -1.51
CA GLY A 178 0.85 -10.63 -2.85
C GLY A 178 0.71 -9.12 -2.82
N LEU A 179 -0.21 -8.59 -2.00
CA LEU A 179 -0.36 -7.14 -1.83
C LEU A 179 0.82 -6.50 -1.09
N ALA A 180 1.39 -7.18 -0.09
CA ALA A 180 2.64 -6.73 0.54
C ALA A 180 3.81 -6.69 -0.46
N LEU A 181 3.88 -7.66 -1.39
CA LEU A 181 4.86 -7.67 -2.48
C LEU A 181 4.66 -6.49 -3.42
N VAL A 182 3.43 -6.28 -3.88
CA VAL A 182 3.08 -5.19 -4.79
C VAL A 182 3.42 -3.85 -4.15
N TYR A 183 3.15 -3.68 -2.84
CA TYR A 183 3.58 -2.49 -2.10
C TYR A 183 5.11 -2.32 -2.12
N ALA A 184 5.87 -3.39 -1.90
CA ALA A 184 7.32 -3.36 -1.93
C ALA A 184 7.87 -2.99 -3.31
N LEU A 185 7.31 -3.58 -4.37
CA LEU A 185 7.69 -3.31 -5.76
C LEU A 185 7.42 -1.86 -6.15
N PHE A 186 6.25 -1.32 -5.83
CA PHE A 186 5.93 0.09 -6.08
C PHE A 186 6.90 1.04 -5.39
N ARG A 187 7.41 0.67 -4.21
CA ARG A 187 8.39 1.49 -3.51
C ARG A 187 9.75 1.43 -4.20
N VAL A 188 10.23 0.24 -4.57
CA VAL A 188 11.54 0.09 -5.24
C VAL A 188 11.59 0.81 -6.58
N ASP A 189 10.56 0.67 -7.42
CA ASP A 189 10.47 1.31 -8.74
C ASP A 189 10.57 2.85 -8.66
N ASN A 190 10.04 3.43 -7.58
CA ASN A 190 10.09 4.87 -7.35
C ASN A 190 11.39 5.37 -6.69
N THR A 191 12.20 4.48 -6.11
CA THR A 191 13.35 4.89 -5.28
C THR A 191 14.72 4.45 -5.80
N VAL A 192 14.79 3.38 -6.59
CA VAL A 192 16.06 2.79 -7.05
C VAL A 192 15.98 2.51 -8.55
N SER A 193 16.91 3.05 -9.33
CA SER A 193 17.09 2.62 -10.72
C SER A 193 17.90 1.33 -10.72
N LEU A 194 17.26 0.22 -11.09
CA LEU A 194 17.89 -1.09 -11.09
C LEU A 194 18.83 -1.25 -12.29
N THR A 195 20.12 -1.46 -12.01
CA THR A 195 21.10 -2.02 -12.95
C THR A 195 21.12 -3.55 -12.87
N ASP A 196 21.64 -4.24 -13.89
CA ASP A 196 21.60 -5.70 -13.99
C ASP A 196 22.14 -6.44 -12.75
N TRP A 197 23.20 -5.91 -12.11
CA TRP A 197 23.76 -6.51 -10.89
C TRP A 197 22.93 -6.22 -9.62
N GLN A 198 22.20 -5.10 -9.58
CA GLN A 198 21.34 -4.72 -8.45
C GLN A 198 20.08 -5.59 -8.36
N VAL A 199 19.71 -6.28 -9.45
CA VAL A 199 18.65 -7.30 -9.47
C VAL A 199 18.95 -8.41 -8.46
N LEU A 200 20.22 -8.78 -8.27
CA LEU A 200 20.63 -9.79 -7.28
C LEU A 200 20.32 -9.36 -5.84
N TRP A 201 20.25 -8.05 -5.60
CA TRP A 201 19.94 -7.46 -4.30
C TRP A 201 18.45 -7.21 -4.08
N LEU A 202 17.58 -7.55 -5.05
CA LEU A 202 16.12 -7.37 -4.96
C LEU A 202 15.51 -7.81 -3.62
N PRO A 203 15.87 -8.97 -3.02
CA PRO A 203 15.33 -9.35 -1.73
C PRO A 203 15.62 -8.34 -0.61
N VAL A 204 16.81 -7.73 -0.62
CA VAL A 204 17.21 -6.69 0.34
C VAL A 204 16.53 -5.37 0.01
N LEU A 205 16.46 -5.00 -1.27
CA LEU A 205 15.81 -3.77 -1.75
C LEU A 205 14.31 -3.75 -1.46
N LEU A 206 13.64 -4.91 -1.57
CA LEU A 206 12.21 -5.05 -1.32
C LEU A 206 11.89 -5.15 0.17
N LEU A 207 12.85 -5.55 1.02
CA LEU A 207 12.62 -5.80 2.45
C LEU A 207 11.98 -4.61 3.20
N PRO A 208 12.43 -3.36 3.07
CA PRO A 208 11.79 -2.23 3.76
C PRO A 208 10.33 -2.08 3.33
N GLY A 209 10.06 -2.11 2.02
CA GLY A 209 8.71 -2.00 1.48
C GLY A 209 7.83 -3.16 1.92
N TRP A 210 8.36 -4.38 1.90
CA TRP A 210 7.65 -5.59 2.30
C TRP A 210 7.27 -5.54 3.79
N LEU A 211 8.19 -5.18 4.67
CA LEU A 211 7.94 -5.05 6.12
C LEU A 211 6.85 -4.02 6.41
N ILE A 212 6.90 -2.85 5.76
CA ILE A 212 5.87 -1.81 5.87
C ILE A 212 4.53 -2.33 5.34
N GLY A 213 4.52 -3.00 4.18
CA GLY A 213 3.33 -3.57 3.57
C GLY A 213 2.65 -4.61 4.46
N LEU A 214 3.42 -5.51 5.08
CA LEU A 214 2.92 -6.48 6.05
C LEU A 214 2.34 -5.77 7.29
N TYR A 215 3.04 -4.79 7.83
CA TYR A 215 2.62 -4.07 9.02
C TYR A 215 1.35 -3.25 8.79
N LEU A 216 1.30 -2.43 7.74
CA LEU A 216 0.11 -1.67 7.38
C LEU A 216 -1.06 -2.59 7.00
N GLY A 217 -0.79 -3.73 6.35
CA GLY A 217 -1.77 -4.77 6.09
C GLY A 217 -2.39 -5.32 7.38
N TYR A 218 -1.57 -5.69 8.36
CA TYR A 218 -2.03 -6.12 9.68
C TYR A 218 -2.86 -5.04 10.37
N VAL A 219 -2.34 -3.81 10.42
CA VAL A 219 -2.99 -2.68 11.06
C VAL A 219 -4.37 -2.42 10.44
N ARG A 220 -4.47 -2.43 9.11
CA ARG A 220 -5.72 -2.21 8.36
C ARG A 220 -6.74 -3.31 8.59
N MET A 221 -6.32 -4.56 8.68
CA MET A 221 -7.24 -5.69 8.89
C MET A 221 -7.75 -5.77 10.32
N LYS A 222 -6.95 -5.32 11.29
CA LYS A 222 -7.27 -5.41 12.72
C LYS A 222 -7.90 -4.14 13.29
N TYR A 223 -7.27 -2.99 13.06
CA TYR A 223 -7.66 -1.71 13.67
C TYR A 223 -8.53 -0.85 12.75
N GLY A 224 -8.47 -1.10 11.43
CA GLY A 224 -9.30 -0.43 10.46
C GLY A 224 -8.59 0.64 9.66
N PHE A 225 -9.37 1.40 8.88
CA PHE A 225 -8.83 2.25 7.82
C PHE A 225 -8.15 3.51 8.35
N TRP A 226 -8.85 4.28 9.18
CA TRP A 226 -8.31 5.55 9.66
C TRP A 226 -7.10 5.38 10.57
N PHE A 227 -7.07 4.29 11.34
CA PHE A 227 -5.89 3.93 12.12
C PHE A 227 -4.71 3.60 11.21
N ALA A 228 -4.93 2.83 10.14
CA ALA A 228 -3.88 2.54 9.16
C ALA A 228 -3.38 3.80 8.43
N VAL A 229 -4.28 4.72 8.05
CA VAL A 229 -3.92 6.03 7.45
C VAL A 229 -3.02 6.83 8.40
N ALA A 230 -3.41 6.96 9.66
CA ALA A 230 -2.64 7.71 10.63
C ALA A 230 -1.26 7.07 10.91
N VAL A 231 -1.19 5.74 11.05
CA VAL A 231 0.10 5.03 11.16
C VAL A 231 0.97 5.26 9.92
N HIS A 232 0.41 5.12 8.71
CA HIS A 232 1.13 5.29 7.45
C HIS A 232 1.66 6.72 7.30
N ALA A 233 0.81 7.73 7.56
CA ALA A 233 1.19 9.14 7.58
C ALA A 233 2.34 9.42 8.57
N LEU A 234 2.31 8.82 9.75
CA LEU A 234 3.39 8.96 10.75
C LEU A 234 4.70 8.32 10.28
N MET A 235 4.67 7.11 9.71
CA MET A 235 5.87 6.46 9.14
C MET A 235 6.51 7.31 8.05
N MET A 236 5.67 7.92 7.21
CA MET A 236 6.08 8.78 6.11
C MET A 236 6.68 10.10 6.62
N SER A 237 6.01 10.72 7.59
CA SER A 237 6.48 11.94 8.25
C SER A 237 7.81 11.73 8.97
N LEU A 238 8.01 10.58 9.61
CA LEU A 238 9.28 10.22 10.23
C LEU A 238 10.41 10.13 9.20
N SER A 239 10.13 9.52 8.04
CA SER A 239 11.12 9.38 6.96
C SER A 239 11.50 10.74 6.37
N ILE A 240 10.50 11.60 6.11
CA ILE A 240 10.71 12.97 5.62
C ILE A 240 11.46 13.82 6.66
N GLY A 241 11.11 13.70 7.94
CA GLY A 241 11.78 14.44 9.01
C GLY A 241 13.28 14.10 9.11
N LEU A 242 13.65 12.83 8.95
CA LEU A 242 15.05 12.41 8.90
C LEU A 242 15.79 12.96 7.69
N GLU A 243 15.12 13.05 6.54
CA GLU A 243 15.69 13.67 5.34
C GLU A 243 15.94 15.17 5.55
N ILE A 244 14.98 15.90 6.13
CA ILE A 244 15.15 17.33 6.45
C ILE A 244 16.35 17.54 7.38
N ILE A 245 16.50 16.72 8.42
CA ILE A 245 17.63 16.82 9.36
C ILE A 245 18.97 16.59 8.66
N ARG A 246 19.02 15.73 7.62
CA ARG A 246 20.25 15.49 6.83
C ARG A 246 20.61 16.64 5.89
N LEU A 247 19.62 17.45 5.50
CA LEU A 247 19.81 18.58 4.59
C LEU A 247 20.22 19.87 5.31
N LEU A 248 20.06 19.93 6.63
CA LEU A 248 20.50 21.03 7.50
C LEU A 248 21.94 20.82 7.98
#